data_AF-A0A6G1IQY3-F1
#
_entry.id   AF-A0A6G1IQY3-F1
#
_cell.length_a   1.000
_cell.length_b   1.000
_cell.length_c   1.000
_cell.angle_alpha   90.00
_cell.angle_beta   90.00
_cell.angle_gamma   90.00
#
_symmetry.space_group_name_H-M   'P 1'
#
loop_
_entity.id
_entity.type
_entity.pdbx_description
1 polymer ?
#
loop_
_entity_poly.entity_id
_entity_poly.type
_entity_poly.pdbx_seq_one_letter_code
_entity_poly.pdbx_strand_id
1 'polypeptide(L)'
;MDKASRVLAEGFPEGIPNTWSARAAHGNVPLSTLHHRARGRRSREAKAQSQQYLTPCEENAVVDFLLHMTSLGQPVRMKYVGS
;
A
#
# COMPACT_ATOMS: atom_id res chain seq x y z
N MET A 1 -5.13 -3.79 -4.85
CA MET A 1 -6.11 -2.69 -4.75
C MET A 1 -6.53 -2.56 -3.30
N ASP A 2 -6.48 -1.36 -2.70
CA ASP A 2 -6.85 -1.20 -1.29
C ASP A 2 -8.37 -1.32 -1.07
N LYS A 3 -8.79 -1.60 0.17
CA LYS A 3 -10.17 -1.89 0.55
C LYS A 3 -11.17 -0.82 0.05
N ALA A 4 -10.81 0.46 0.14
CA ALA A 4 -11.68 1.55 -0.26
C ALA A 4 -11.81 1.66 -1.79
N SER A 5 -10.71 1.46 -2.53
CA SER A 5 -10.77 1.34 -3.99
C SER A 5 -11.61 0.14 -4.44
N ARG A 6 -11.52 -0.97 -3.71
CA ARG A 6 -12.33 -2.16 -4.00
C ARG A 6 -13.83 -1.89 -3.83
N VAL A 7 -14.23 -1.23 -2.73
CA VAL A 7 -15.62 -0.82 -2.47
C VAL A 7 -16.16 0.15 -3.52
N LEU A 8 -15.29 0.94 -4.16
CA LEU A 8 -15.68 1.81 -5.28
C LEU A 8 -15.89 1.05 -6.58
N ALA A 9 -15.10 0.00 -6.82
CA ALA A 9 -15.10 -0.81 -8.03
C ALA A 9 -16.15 -1.93 -8.01
N GLU A 10 -16.46 -2.46 -6.83
CA GLU A 10 -17.49 -3.48 -6.64
C GLU A 10 -18.90 -2.90 -6.88
N GLY A 11 -19.74 -3.69 -7.54
CA GLY A 11 -21.16 -3.37 -7.74
C GLY A 11 -21.88 -3.22 -6.40
N PHE A 12 -22.87 -2.34 -6.34
CA PHE A 12 -23.65 -2.10 -5.13
C PHE A 12 -24.97 -2.89 -5.19
N PRO A 13 -25.46 -3.48 -4.07
CA PRO A 13 -26.66 -4.31 -4.09
C PRO A 13 -27.88 -3.57 -4.64
N GLU A 14 -28.65 -4.24 -5.52
CA GLU A 14 -29.92 -3.72 -6.01
C GLU A 14 -30.92 -3.62 -4.86
N GLY A 15 -31.61 -2.47 -4.76
CA GLY A 15 -32.60 -2.20 -3.72
C GLY A 15 -32.10 -1.31 -2.58
N ILE A 16 -30.79 -1.02 -2.48
CA ILE A 16 -30.25 -0.03 -1.53
C ILE A 16 -29.87 1.26 -2.28
N PRO A 17 -30.23 2.46 -1.78
CA PRO A 17 -29.77 3.71 -2.37
C PRO A 17 -28.24 3.77 -2.44
N ASN A 18 -27.70 3.98 -3.64
CA ASN A 18 -26.27 4.03 -3.91
C ASN A 18 -25.63 5.34 -3.43
N THR A 19 -25.69 5.57 -2.13
CA THR A 19 -25.14 6.75 -1.46
C THR A 19 -23.75 6.47 -0.89
N TRP A 20 -22.98 7.53 -0.68
CA TRP A 20 -21.64 7.42 -0.08
C TRP A 20 -21.66 6.76 1.30
N SER A 21 -22.65 7.06 2.13
CA SER A 21 -22.83 6.46 3.46
C SER A 21 -23.16 4.98 3.38
N ALA A 22 -24.06 4.58 2.48
CA ALA A 22 -24.43 3.18 2.29
C ALA A 22 -23.24 2.33 1.79
N ARG A 23 -22.44 2.86 0.85
CA ARG A 23 -21.19 2.21 0.43
C ARG A 23 -20.16 2.11 1.54
N ALA A 24 -19.96 3.18 2.31
CA ALA A 24 -19.03 3.19 3.43
C ALA A 24 -19.40 2.14 4.49
N ALA A 25 -20.70 2.03 4.80
CA ALA A 25 -21.23 1.02 5.72
C ALA A 25 -21.06 -0.40 5.17
N HIS A 26 -21.46 -0.65 3.92
CA HIS A 26 -21.31 -1.96 3.27
C HIS A 26 -19.84 -2.42 3.20
N GLY A 27 -18.95 -1.51 2.81
CA GLY A 27 -17.52 -1.77 2.72
C GLY A 27 -16.79 -1.81 4.06
N ASN A 28 -17.45 -1.39 5.15
CA ASN A 28 -16.82 -1.09 6.44
C ASN A 28 -15.53 -0.25 6.25
N VAL A 29 -15.67 0.90 5.59
CA VAL A 29 -14.61 1.86 5.30
C VAL A 29 -15.11 3.25 5.72
N PRO A 30 -14.29 4.09 6.39
CA PRO A 30 -14.70 5.45 6.71
C PRO A 30 -15.16 6.24 5.49
N LEU A 31 -16.26 6.98 5.63
CA LEU A 31 -16.84 7.80 4.56
C LEU A 31 -15.82 8.76 3.93
N SER A 32 -15.01 9.41 4.76
CA SER A 32 -13.96 10.34 4.32
C SER A 32 -12.88 9.64 3.48
N THR A 33 -12.46 8.43 3.89
CA THR A 33 -11.49 7.61 3.15
C THR A 33 -12.05 7.24 1.77
N LEU A 34 -13.31 6.81 1.71
CA LEU A 34 -13.98 6.43 0.46
C LEU A 34 -14.09 7.63 -0.50
N HIS A 35 -14.45 8.80 0.02
CA HIS A 35 -14.56 10.03 -0.76
C HIS A 35 -13.20 10.54 -1.27
N HIS A 36 -12.14 10.46 -0.47
CA HIS A 36 -10.78 10.78 -0.91
C HIS A 36 -10.29 9.86 -2.02
N ARG A 37 -10.63 8.56 -1.95
CA ARG A 37 -10.28 7.56 -2.95
C ARG A 37 -10.96 7.82 -4.28
N ALA A 38 -12.24 8.17 -4.27
CA ALA A 38 -12.98 8.55 -5.47
C ALA A 38 -12.40 9.80 -6.16
N ARG A 39 -11.76 10.68 -5.39
CA ARG A 39 -11.01 11.85 -5.89
C ARG A 39 -9.57 11.54 -6.30
N GLY A 40 -9.18 10.27 -6.37
CA GLY A 40 -7.87 9.84 -6.86
C GLY A 40 -6.74 9.84 -5.83
N ARG A 41 -7.02 10.07 -4.54
CA ARG A 41 -5.97 10.00 -3.51
C ARG A 41 -5.51 8.56 -3.34
N ARG A 42 -4.21 8.30 -3.50
CA ARG A 42 -3.59 6.98 -3.32
C ARG A 42 -3.61 6.52 -1.87
N SER A 43 -3.55 5.20 -1.65
CA SER A 43 -3.41 4.64 -0.31
C SER A 43 -2.04 4.93 0.28
N ARG A 44 -1.92 4.77 1.60
CA ARG A 44 -0.61 4.90 2.26
C ARG A 44 0.33 3.82 1.74
N GLU A 45 -0.15 2.58 1.57
CA GLU A 45 0.67 1.49 1.02
C GLU A 45 1.05 1.77 -0.43
N ALA A 46 0.11 2.17 -1.28
CA ALA A 46 0.38 2.49 -2.69
C ALA A 46 1.32 3.69 -2.84
N LYS A 47 1.20 4.69 -1.95
CA LYS A 47 2.14 5.80 -1.90
C LYS A 47 3.53 5.32 -1.49
N ALA A 48 3.63 4.49 -0.44
CA ALA A 48 4.90 3.94 0.03
C ALA A 48 5.59 3.11 -1.07
N GLN A 49 4.84 2.22 -1.75
CA GLN A 49 5.34 1.46 -2.90
C GLN A 49 5.85 2.39 -4.01
N SER A 50 5.10 3.43 -4.36
CA SER A 50 5.56 4.40 -5.38
C SER A 50 6.75 5.26 -4.96
N GLN A 51 7.10 5.26 -3.67
CA GLN A 51 8.24 5.97 -3.11
C GLN A 51 9.44 5.05 -2.84
N GLN A 52 9.34 3.75 -3.14
CA GLN A 52 10.49 2.85 -3.07
C GLN A 52 11.50 3.24 -4.16
N TYR A 53 12.78 3.28 -3.78
CA TYR A 53 13.89 3.53 -4.71
C TYR A 53 14.28 2.30 -5.50
N LEU A 54 14.15 1.13 -4.87
CA LEU A 54 14.48 -0.16 -5.46
C LEU A 54 13.18 -0.86 -5.87
N THR A 55 13.25 -1.59 -6.98
CA THR A 55 12.20 -2.53 -7.35
C THR A 55 12.17 -3.71 -6.37
N PRO A 56 11.04 -4.43 -6.24
CA PRO A 56 10.97 -5.59 -5.34
C PRO A 56 12.05 -6.65 -5.61
N CYS A 57 12.46 -6.82 -6.87
CA CYS A 57 13.54 -7.74 -7.24
C CYS A 57 14.91 -7.26 -6.72
N GLU A 58 15.19 -5.96 -6.82
CA GLU A 58 16.42 -5.37 -6.30
C GLU A 58 16.44 -5.37 -4.77
N GLU A 59 15.32 -5.09 -4.12
CA GLU A 59 15.18 -5.18 -2.66
C GLU A 59 15.53 -6.61 -2.18
N ASN A 60 14.97 -7.63 -2.82
CA ASN A 60 15.26 -9.03 -2.50
C ASN A 60 16.74 -9.37 -2.72
N ALA A 61 17.33 -8.94 -3.85
CA ALA A 61 18.74 -9.18 -4.14
C ALA A 61 19.67 -8.54 -3.09
N VAL A 62 19.33 -7.34 -2.61
CA VAL A 62 20.08 -6.67 -1.53
C VAL A 62 19.94 -7.44 -0.22
N VAL A 63 18.74 -7.90 0.13
CA VAL A 63 18.52 -8.71 1.35
C VAL A 63 19.33 -10.01 1.29
N ASP A 64 19.24 -10.74 0.19
CA ASP A 64 19.97 -12.01 0.00
C ASP A 64 21.49 -11.78 0.10
N PHE A 65 22.00 -10.71 -0.52
CA PHE A 65 23.40 -10.33 -0.44
C PHE A 65 23.83 -10.01 1.00
N LEU A 66 23.06 -9.22 1.74
CA LEU A 66 23.36 -8.87 3.14
C LEU A 66 23.36 -10.09 4.06
N LEU A 67 22.38 -10.98 3.90
CA LEU A 67 22.29 -12.22 4.66
C LEU A 67 23.47 -13.14 4.33
N HIS A 68 23.84 -13.26 3.05
CA HIS A 68 24.97 -14.05 2.61
C HIS A 68 26.29 -13.54 3.22
N MET A 69 26.56 -12.24 3.11
CA MET A 69 27.74 -11.60 3.70
C MET A 69 27.81 -11.79 5.23
N THR A 70 26.67 -11.72 5.91
CA THR A 70 26.58 -11.99 7.35
C THR A 70 26.92 -13.43 7.68
N SER A 71 26.43 -14.40 6.89
CA SER A 71 26.74 -15.83 7.07
C SER A 71 28.23 -16.16 6.88
N LEU A 72 28.93 -15.39 6.06
CA LEU A 72 30.37 -15.47 5.85
C LEU A 72 31.19 -14.76 6.94
N GLY A 73 30.54 -14.17 7.95
CA GLY A 73 31.20 -13.42 9.01
C GLY A 73 31.73 -12.05 8.56
N GLN A 74 31.26 -11.53 7.42
CA GLN A 74 31.72 -10.28 6.81
C GLN A 74 30.54 -9.30 6.63
N PRO A 75 29.96 -8.76 7.71
CA PRO A 75 28.80 -7.88 7.60
C PRO A 75 29.12 -6.61 6.79
N VAL A 76 28.21 -6.24 5.89
CA VAL A 76 28.34 -5.05 5.04
C VAL A 76 28.22 -3.79 5.89
N ARG A 77 29.21 -2.88 5.78
CA ARG A 77 29.21 -1.61 6.51
C ARG A 77 28.25 -0.62 5.86
N MET A 78 27.14 -0.31 6.53
CA MET A 78 26.21 0.71 6.07
C MET A 78 26.58 2.09 6.64
N LYS A 79 26.62 3.09 5.76
CA LYS A 79 26.77 4.50 6.19
C LYS A 79 25.40 5.01 6.63
N TYR A 80 25.31 5.49 7.86
CA TYR A 80 24.14 6.25 8.29
C TYR A 80 24.14 7.60 7.57
N VAL A 81 23.07 7.87 6.84
CA VAL A 81 22.82 9.18 6.24
C VAL A 81 21.63 9.77 6.99
N GLY A 82 21.88 10.85 7.75
CA GLY A 82 20.84 11.55 8.47
C GLY A 82 19.81 12.18 7.53
N SER A 83 18.57 12.27 7.99
CA SER A 83 17.44 12.94 7.34
C SER A 83 17.42 14.43 7.59
#